data_AF-A0A0G4IU09-F1
#
_entry.id   AF-A0A0G4IU09-F1
#
_cell.length_a   1.000
_cell.length_b   1.000
_cell.length_c   1.000
_cell.angle_alpha   90.00
_cell.angle_beta   90.00
_cell.angle_gamma   90.00
#
_symmetry.space_group_name_H-M   'P 1'
#
loop_
_entity.id
_entity.type
_entity.pdbx_description
1 polymer ?
#
loop_
_entity_poly.entity_id
_entity_poly.type
_entity_poly.pdbx_seq_one_letter_code
_entity_poly.pdbx_strand_id
1 'polypeptide(L)'
;MESTVVTLGAWAAVRRRWSQAKSIWAKSPDLRRMVQFGFSTLVGTILFIAMCESLHRILYISMGVRRQNAFLISYIASYLTSILWQHSLNRLFIQTSGKQEPYCQSLHHTFLAYTGTLLISLALGAFLIGVVGLSSRASSIVTLLVGGVLNYRLLQSPADRAPGADYKTVDQHDV
;
A
#
# COMPACT_ATOMS: atom_id res chain seq x y z
N MET A 1 35.58 -8.11 -33.01
CA MET A 1 34.56 -7.16 -33.53
C MET A 1 33.12 -7.68 -33.39
N GLU A 2 32.87 -8.99 -33.20
CA GLU A 2 31.50 -9.51 -33.07
C GLU A 2 30.83 -9.20 -31.71
N SER A 3 31.60 -9.12 -30.61
CA SER A 3 31.07 -8.85 -29.26
C SER A 3 30.45 -7.46 -29.09
N THR A 4 30.91 -6.46 -29.85
CA THR A 4 30.38 -5.09 -29.83
C THR A 4 29.05 -4.95 -30.55
N VAL A 5 28.75 -5.80 -31.54
CA VAL A 5 27.48 -5.74 -32.29
C VAL A 5 26.32 -6.33 -31.46
N VAL A 6 26.59 -7.39 -30.68
CA VAL A 6 25.59 -8.03 -29.81
C VAL A 6 25.16 -7.10 -28.67
N THR A 7 26.09 -6.34 -28.08
CA THR A 7 25.78 -5.41 -26.99
C THR A 7 24.95 -4.22 -27.46
N LEU A 8 25.24 -3.67 -28.65
CA LEU A 8 24.45 -2.58 -29.24
C LEU A 8 22.99 -2.99 -29.53
N GLY A 9 22.79 -4.21 -30.03
CA GLY A 9 21.44 -4.76 -30.25
C GLY A 9 20.63 -4.91 -28.96
N ALA A 10 21.25 -5.43 -27.90
CA ALA A 10 20.61 -5.59 -26.59
C ALA A 10 20.21 -4.24 -25.97
N TRP A 11 21.10 -3.24 -26.03
CA TRP A 11 20.81 -1.88 -25.53
C TRP A 11 19.67 -1.20 -26.28
N ALA A 12 19.61 -1.35 -27.61
CA ALA A 12 18.52 -0.80 -28.42
C ALA A 12 17.16 -1.45 -28.08
N ALA A 13 17.14 -2.75 -27.77
CA ALA A 13 15.93 -3.46 -27.36
C ALA A 13 15.44 -3.01 -25.97
N VAL A 14 16.36 -2.86 -25.00
CA VAL A 14 16.05 -2.36 -23.65
C VAL A 14 15.49 -0.93 -23.72
N ARG A 15 16.11 -0.04 -24.50
CA ARG A 15 15.65 1.35 -24.66
C ARG A 15 14.25 1.43 -25.27
N ARG A 16 13.94 0.58 -26.26
CA ARG A 16 12.58 0.51 -26.85
C ARG A 16 11.54 0.05 -25.83
N ARG A 17 11.83 -1.01 -25.07
CA ARG A 17 10.95 -1.49 -23.99
C ARG A 17 10.73 -0.43 -22.91
N TRP A 18 11.78 0.30 -22.53
CA TRP A 18 11.69 1.40 -21.58
C TRP A 18 10.81 2.54 -22.09
N SER A 19 10.96 2.93 -23.36
CA SER A 19 10.11 3.96 -23.99
C SER A 19 8.64 3.53 -24.03
N GLN A 20 8.35 2.29 -24.42
CA GLN A 20 7.00 1.73 -24.40
C GLN A 20 6.41 1.73 -22.99
N ALA A 21 7.17 1.25 -21.99
CA ALA A 21 6.74 1.27 -20.60
C ALA A 21 6.43 2.70 -20.10
N LYS A 22 7.30 3.67 -20.43
CA LYS A 22 7.07 5.09 -20.10
C LYS A 22 5.80 5.63 -20.76
N SER A 23 5.51 5.22 -22.00
CA SER A 23 4.29 5.62 -22.71
C SER A 23 3.02 5.02 -22.11
N ILE A 24 3.05 3.76 -21.69
CA ILE A 24 1.94 3.08 -21.00
C ILE A 24 1.69 3.73 -19.64
N TRP A 25 2.77 4.03 -18.91
CA TRP A 25 2.71 4.70 -17.61
C TRP A 25 2.14 6.12 -17.71
N ALA A 26 2.51 6.87 -18.75
CA ALA A 26 1.96 8.20 -18.99
C ALA A 26 0.46 8.17 -19.34
N LYS A 27 0.00 7.14 -20.05
CA LYS A 27 -1.39 7.00 -20.48
C LYS A 27 -2.34 6.44 -19.42
N SER A 28 -1.83 5.79 -18.37
CA SER A 28 -2.65 5.03 -17.41
C SER A 28 -2.63 5.67 -16.02
N PRO A 29 -3.53 6.63 -15.71
CA PRO A 29 -3.58 7.27 -14.39
C PRO A 29 -3.82 6.27 -13.25
N ASP A 30 -4.55 5.18 -13.51
CA ASP A 30 -4.83 4.12 -12.55
C ASP A 30 -3.57 3.36 -12.14
N LEU A 31 -2.71 3.03 -13.10
CA LEU A 31 -1.44 2.35 -12.82
C LEU A 31 -0.54 3.23 -11.95
N ARG A 32 -0.49 4.53 -12.23
CA ARG A 32 0.27 5.47 -11.41
C ARG A 32 -0.26 5.52 -9.98
N ARG A 33 -1.58 5.59 -9.79
CA ARG A 33 -2.24 5.56 -8.46
C ARG A 33 -1.96 4.25 -7.73
N MET A 34 -2.05 3.11 -8.41
CA MET A 34 -1.76 1.80 -7.82
C MET A 34 -0.29 1.69 -7.37
N VAL A 35 0.65 2.16 -8.18
CA VAL A 35 2.08 2.17 -7.82
C VAL A 35 2.35 3.11 -6.65
N GLN A 36 1.75 4.32 -6.64
CA GLN A 36 1.86 5.26 -5.52
C GLN A 36 1.27 4.68 -4.24
N PHE A 37 0.12 4.02 -4.31
CA PHE A 37 -0.49 3.33 -3.18
C PHE A 37 0.38 2.17 -2.68
N GLY A 38 0.93 1.36 -3.59
CA GLY A 38 1.85 0.28 -3.25
C GLY A 38 3.12 0.79 -2.57
N PHE A 39 3.71 1.87 -3.08
CA PHE A 39 4.87 2.51 -2.47
C PHE A 39 4.53 3.07 -1.08
N SER A 40 3.41 3.77 -0.94
CA SER A 40 2.94 4.29 0.35
C SER A 40 2.70 3.15 1.36
N THR A 41 2.12 2.03 0.92
CA THR A 41 1.89 0.84 1.75
C THR A 41 3.21 0.21 2.20
N LEU A 42 4.20 0.13 1.30
CA LEU A 42 5.52 -0.40 1.63
C LEU A 42 6.20 0.46 2.69
N VAL A 43 6.20 1.79 2.51
CA VAL A 43 6.76 2.74 3.48
C VAL A 43 6.05 2.61 4.83
N GLY A 44 4.72 2.60 4.84
CA GLY A 44 3.94 2.43 6.08
C GLY A 44 4.20 1.09 6.76
N THR A 45 4.42 0.01 6.00
CA THR A 45 4.77 -1.31 6.55
C THR A 45 6.14 -1.29 7.22
N ILE A 46 7.15 -0.69 6.57
CA ILE A 46 8.51 -0.57 7.13
C ILE A 46 8.46 0.21 8.44
N LEU A 47 7.77 1.35 8.44
CA LEU A 47 7.64 2.15 9.63
C LEU A 47 6.86 1.41 10.72
N PHE A 48 5.82 0.64 10.38
CA PHE A 48 5.03 -0.16 11.33
C PHE A 48 5.91 -1.16 12.06
N ILE A 49 6.74 -1.90 11.31
CA ILE A 49 7.67 -2.88 11.88
C ILE A 49 8.67 -2.17 12.79
N ALA A 50 9.27 -1.07 12.33
CA ALA A 50 10.23 -0.30 13.12
C ALA A 50 9.64 0.20 14.44
N MET A 51 8.40 0.73 14.40
CA MET A 51 7.69 1.19 15.59
C MET A 51 7.32 0.03 16.52
N CYS A 52 6.81 -1.08 15.98
CA CYS A 52 6.46 -2.27 16.76
C CYS A 52 7.69 -2.85 17.47
N GLU A 53 8.83 -2.95 16.79
CA GLU A 53 10.07 -3.43 17.43
C GLU A 53 10.58 -2.47 18.50
N SER A 54 10.57 -1.17 18.20
CA SER A 54 11.05 -0.14 19.14
C SER A 54 10.20 -0.14 20.41
N LEU A 55 8.89 -0.14 20.27
CA LEU A 55 7.96 -0.13 21.39
C LEU A 55 7.99 -1.45 22.17
N HIS A 56 8.10 -2.59 21.50
CA HIS A 56 8.30 -3.88 22.16
C HIS A 56 9.58 -3.90 23.00
N ARG A 57 10.70 -3.39 22.47
CA ARG A 57 11.97 -3.30 23.21
C ARG A 57 11.83 -2.40 24.43
N ILE A 58 11.20 -1.24 24.30
CA ILE A 58 10.97 -0.31 25.43
C ILE A 58 10.11 -0.96 26.51
N LEU A 59 8.97 -1.56 26.14
CA LEU A 59 8.05 -2.19 27.09
C LEU A 59 8.68 -3.40 27.80
N TYR A 60 9.44 -4.21 27.06
CA TYR A 60 10.08 -5.39 27.61
C TYR A 60 11.29 -5.05 28.48
N ILE A 61 12.22 -4.22 27.99
CA ILE A 61 13.48 -3.92 28.66
C ILE A 61 13.29 -2.87 29.75
N SER A 62 12.61 -1.76 29.45
CA SER A 62 12.52 -0.63 30.36
C SER A 62 11.40 -0.76 31.38
N MET A 63 10.28 -1.39 31.02
CA MET A 63 9.10 -1.52 31.89
C MET A 63 8.91 -2.92 32.49
N GLY A 64 9.73 -3.92 32.11
CA GLY A 64 9.65 -5.27 32.66
C GLY A 64 8.33 -6.00 32.37
N VAL A 65 7.59 -5.56 31.34
CA VAL A 65 6.31 -6.18 30.97
C VAL A 65 6.55 -7.60 30.43
N ARG A 66 5.69 -8.56 30.81
CA ARG A 66 5.77 -9.93 30.28
C ARG A 66 5.78 -9.90 28.75
N ARG A 67 6.70 -10.66 28.14
CA ARG A 67 6.95 -10.66 26.68
C ARG A 67 5.69 -10.74 25.82
N GLN A 68 4.73 -11.59 26.18
CA GLN A 68 3.46 -11.74 25.44
C GLN A 68 2.62 -10.45 25.48
N ASN A 69 2.49 -9.83 26.65
CA ASN A 69 1.74 -8.59 26.83
C ASN A 69 2.46 -7.41 26.16
N ALA A 70 3.79 -7.34 26.27
CA ALA A 70 4.60 -6.31 25.64
C ALA A 70 4.44 -6.33 24.12
N PHE A 71 4.47 -7.52 23.51
CA PHE A 71 4.23 -7.70 22.08
C PHE A 71 2.80 -7.30 21.67
N LEU A 72 1.78 -7.73 22.43
CA LEU A 72 0.39 -7.40 22.11
C LEU A 72 0.14 -5.88 22.17
N ILE A 73 0.62 -5.23 23.23
CA ILE A 73 0.48 -3.78 23.42
C ILE A 73 1.24 -3.03 22.32
N SER A 74 2.49 -3.43 22.03
CA SER A 74 3.27 -2.77 20.99
C SER A 74 2.65 -2.95 19.61
N TYR A 75 2.11 -4.13 19.32
CA TYR A 75 1.42 -4.41 18.07
C TYR A 75 0.17 -3.54 17.91
N ILE A 76 -0.71 -3.49 18.92
CA ILE A 76 -1.94 -2.69 18.87
C ILE A 76 -1.62 -1.21 18.73
N ALA A 77 -0.70 -0.68 19.53
CA ALA A 77 -0.33 0.73 19.48
C ALA A 77 0.29 1.10 18.13
N SER A 78 1.26 0.32 17.65
CA SER A 78 1.86 0.53 16.33
C SER A 78 0.84 0.40 15.22
N TYR A 79 -0.13 -0.51 15.33
CA TYR A 79 -1.16 -0.70 14.32
C TYR A 79 -2.09 0.52 14.25
N LEU A 80 -2.56 1.06 15.38
CA LEU A 80 -3.37 2.27 15.42
C LEU A 80 -2.63 3.48 14.83
N THR A 81 -1.38 3.70 15.25
CA THR A 81 -0.53 4.75 14.65
C THR A 81 -0.31 4.48 13.16
N SER A 82 -0.25 3.21 12.77
CA SER A 82 -0.06 2.84 11.36
C SER A 82 -1.27 3.11 10.47
N ILE A 83 -2.45 3.33 11.03
CA ILE A 83 -3.59 3.80 10.24
C ILE A 83 -3.46 5.31 10.03
N LEU A 84 -3.10 6.05 11.08
CA LEU A 84 -2.99 7.51 11.05
C LEU A 84 -1.97 7.99 10.01
N TRP A 85 -0.75 7.45 10.04
CA TRP A 85 0.27 7.89 9.09
C TRP A 85 -0.04 7.47 7.64
N GLN A 86 -0.80 6.40 7.43
CA GLN A 86 -1.05 5.79 6.13
C GLN A 86 -2.16 6.57 5.46
N HIS A 87 -3.14 7.00 6.26
CA HIS A 87 -4.09 8.03 5.89
C HIS A 87 -3.37 9.33 5.46
N SER A 88 -2.43 9.82 6.28
CA SER A 88 -1.65 11.02 5.95
C SER A 88 -0.81 10.87 4.67
N LEU A 89 -0.07 9.76 4.53
CA LEU A 89 0.75 9.47 3.35
C LEU A 89 -0.12 9.31 2.10
N ASN A 90 -1.28 8.66 2.21
CA ASN A 90 -2.22 8.53 1.09
C ASN A 90 -2.75 9.90 0.66
N ARG A 91 -3.12 10.78 1.60
CA ARG A 91 -3.52 12.17 1.26
C ARG A 91 -2.40 13.00 0.64
N LEU A 92 -1.15 12.77 1.05
CA LEU A 92 0.02 13.50 0.52
C LEU A 92 0.45 13.00 -0.86
N PHE A 93 0.49 11.68 -1.07
CA PHE A 93 1.00 11.09 -2.31
C PHE A 93 -0.08 10.87 -3.37
N ILE A 94 -1.29 10.51 -2.97
CA ILE A 94 -2.40 10.23 -3.87
C ILE A 94 -3.20 11.52 -4.00
N GLN A 95 -2.75 12.39 -4.90
CA GLN A 95 -3.48 13.60 -5.27
C GLN A 95 -4.81 13.19 -5.91
N THR A 96 -5.88 13.17 -5.12
CA THR A 96 -7.25 13.06 -5.64
C THR A 96 -7.61 14.40 -6.30
N SER A 97 -7.82 14.37 -7.61
CA SER A 97 -8.18 15.55 -8.42
C SER A 97 -9.59 16.13 -8.10
N GLY A 98 -10.26 15.65 -7.06
CA GLY A 98 -11.60 16.08 -6.65
C GLY A 98 -11.60 16.85 -5.33
N LYS A 99 -12.78 17.36 -4.94
CA LYS A 99 -12.99 17.96 -3.62
C LYS A 99 -12.56 16.97 -2.54
N GLN A 100 -11.50 17.30 -1.81
CA GLN A 100 -11.05 16.47 -0.70
C GLN A 100 -12.15 16.40 0.36
N GLU A 101 -12.53 15.18 0.74
CA GLU A 101 -13.42 14.98 1.88
C GLU A 101 -12.82 15.58 3.16
N PRO A 102 -13.66 16.02 4.12
CA PRO A 102 -13.21 16.44 5.43
C PRO A 102 -12.31 15.37 6.08
N TYR A 103 -11.23 15.83 6.72
CA TYR A 103 -10.19 14.94 7.25
C TYR A 103 -10.75 13.82 8.14
N CYS A 104 -11.61 14.17 9.11
CA CYS A 104 -12.17 13.20 10.06
C CYS A 104 -13.05 12.13 9.38
N GLN A 105 -13.81 12.51 8.35
CA GLN A 105 -14.66 11.58 7.61
C GLN A 105 -13.81 10.58 6.81
N SER A 106 -12.82 11.09 6.09
CA SER A 106 -11.89 10.26 5.31
C SER A 106 -11.03 9.36 6.22
N LEU A 107 -10.64 9.85 7.39
CA LEU A 107 -9.93 9.07 8.40
C LEU A 107 -10.79 7.92 8.94
N HIS A 108 -12.06 8.19 9.25
CA HIS A 108 -12.99 7.16 9.71
C HIS A 108 -13.19 6.05 8.66
N HIS A 109 -13.37 6.42 7.40
CA HIS A 109 -13.45 5.46 6.29
C HIS A 109 -12.17 4.63 6.15
N THR A 110 -11.01 5.28 6.28
CA THR A 110 -9.71 4.60 6.27
C THR A 110 -9.63 3.61 7.43
N PHE A 111 -10.03 4.00 8.63
CA PHE A 111 -10.01 3.15 9.80
C PHE A 111 -10.88 1.89 9.61
N LEU A 112 -12.10 2.05 9.10
CA LEU A 112 -13.01 0.93 8.82
C LEU A 112 -12.44 -0.01 7.75
N ALA A 113 -11.90 0.55 6.66
CA ALA A 113 -11.31 -0.25 5.59
C ALA A 113 -10.12 -1.07 6.10
N TYR A 114 -9.19 -0.45 6.83
CA TYR A 114 -8.00 -1.13 7.36
C TYR A 114 -8.35 -2.17 8.42
N THR A 115 -9.30 -1.86 9.31
CA THR A 115 -9.75 -2.80 10.34
C THR A 115 -10.44 -4.01 9.69
N GLY A 116 -11.29 -3.77 8.70
CA GLY A 116 -11.97 -4.83 7.95
C GLY A 116 -10.99 -5.74 7.20
N THR A 117 -10.00 -5.17 6.52
CA THR A 117 -8.99 -5.97 5.81
C THR A 117 -8.05 -6.70 6.75
N LEU A 118 -7.77 -6.16 7.95
CA LEU A 118 -7.02 -6.87 8.98
C LEU A 118 -7.76 -8.12 9.43
N LEU A 119 -9.06 -8.02 9.73
CA LEU A 119 -9.87 -9.18 10.13
C LEU A 119 -9.92 -10.24 9.04
N ILE A 120 -10.10 -9.83 7.78
CA ILE A 120 -10.04 -10.75 6.63
C ILE A 120 -8.67 -11.40 6.52
N SER A 121 -7.59 -10.62 6.68
CA SER A 121 -6.21 -11.12 6.61
C SER A 121 -5.91 -12.11 7.74
N LEU A 122 -6.45 -11.88 8.94
CA LEU A 122 -6.33 -12.78 10.08
C LEU A 122 -7.05 -14.11 9.81
N ALA A 123 -8.31 -14.04 9.35
CA ALA A 123 -9.09 -15.24 9.01
C ALA A 123 -8.42 -16.03 7.88
N LEU A 124 -7.95 -15.34 6.84
CA LEU A 124 -7.22 -15.95 5.72
C LEU A 124 -5.90 -16.59 6.19
N GLY A 125 -5.13 -15.90 7.04
CA GLY A 125 -3.89 -16.43 7.57
C GLY A 125 -4.10 -17.69 8.43
N ALA A 126 -5.11 -17.67 9.30
CA ALA A 126 -5.49 -18.83 10.09
C ALA A 126 -5.92 -20.01 9.19
N PHE A 127 -6.68 -19.75 8.12
CA PHE A 127 -7.07 -20.77 7.15
C PHE A 127 -5.87 -21.35 6.38
N LEU A 128 -4.96 -20.51 5.88
CA LEU A 128 -3.79 -20.97 5.12
C LEU A 128 -2.84 -21.82 5.98
N ILE A 129 -2.65 -21.44 7.25
CA ILE A 129 -1.79 -22.21 8.16
C ILE A 129 -2.49 -23.50 8.61
N GLY A 130 -3.75 -23.40 9.05
CA GLY A 130 -4.47 -24.51 9.67
C GLY A 130 -5.00 -25.55 8.69
N VAL A 131 -5.48 -25.13 7.51
CA VAL A 131 -6.12 -26.02 6.54
C VAL A 131 -5.18 -26.37 5.40
N VAL A 132 -4.47 -25.39 4.85
CA VAL A 132 -3.59 -25.61 3.69
C VAL A 132 -2.19 -26.09 4.13
N GLY A 133 -1.81 -25.88 5.39
CA GLY A 133 -0.48 -26.25 5.89
C GLY A 133 0.65 -25.36 5.37
N LEU A 134 0.33 -24.13 4.95
CA LEU A 134 1.34 -23.16 4.54
C LEU A 134 2.23 -22.74 5.71
N SER A 135 3.53 -22.56 5.44
CA SER A 135 4.43 -21.97 6.43
C SER A 135 3.94 -20.58 6.85
N SER A 136 4.13 -20.23 8.13
CA SER A 136 3.72 -18.91 8.65
C SER A 136 4.30 -17.74 7.85
N ARG A 137 5.53 -17.86 7.33
CA ARG A 137 6.16 -16.87 6.46
C ARG A 137 5.43 -16.71 5.13
N ALA A 138 5.15 -17.83 4.44
CA ALA A 138 4.43 -17.80 3.17
C ALA A 138 3.00 -17.28 3.34
N SER A 139 2.30 -17.71 4.39
CA SER A 139 0.98 -17.19 4.75
C SER A 139 1.01 -15.67 4.96
N SER A 140 2.01 -15.15 5.68
CA SER A 140 2.13 -13.72 5.96
C SER A 140 2.31 -12.89 4.68
N ILE A 141 3.12 -13.38 3.72
CA ILE A 141 3.31 -12.73 2.42
C ILE A 141 1.98 -12.69 1.65
N VAL A 142 1.26 -13.81 1.59
CA VAL A 142 -0.03 -13.89 0.89
C VAL A 142 -1.05 -12.94 1.52
N THR A 143 -1.18 -12.95 2.85
CA THR A 143 -2.11 -12.05 3.55
C THR A 143 -1.74 -10.58 3.34
N LEU A 144 -0.45 -10.25 3.26
CA LEU A 144 0.00 -8.88 3.03
C LEU A 144 -0.32 -8.41 1.61
N LEU A 145 -0.14 -9.26 0.60
CA LEU A 145 -0.51 -8.96 -0.78
C LEU A 145 -2.03 -8.79 -0.93
N VAL A 146 -2.81 -9.72 -0.38
CA VAL A 146 -4.28 -9.65 -0.41
C VAL A 146 -4.77 -8.41 0.34
N GLY A 147 -4.24 -8.14 1.53
CA GLY A 147 -4.56 -6.95 2.32
C GLY A 147 -4.27 -5.65 1.57
N GLY A 148 -3.12 -5.56 0.90
CA GLY A 148 -2.77 -4.41 0.06
C GLY A 148 -3.76 -4.18 -1.08
N VAL A 149 -4.13 -5.24 -1.80
CA VAL A 149 -5.12 -5.16 -2.90
C VAL A 149 -6.49 -4.78 -2.38
N LEU A 150 -6.95 -5.39 -1.28
CA LEU A 150 -8.25 -5.08 -0.68
C LEU A 150 -8.30 -3.63 -0.17
N ASN A 151 -7.25 -3.16 0.49
CA ASN A 151 -7.17 -1.77 0.97
C ASN A 151 -7.24 -0.79 -0.21
N TYR A 152 -6.50 -1.05 -1.29
CA TYR A 152 -6.57 -0.22 -2.49
C TYR A 152 -7.99 -0.18 -3.05
N ARG A 153 -8.65 -1.34 -3.19
CA ARG A 153 -10.01 -1.44 -3.71
C ARG A 153 -11.04 -0.78 -2.81
N LEU A 154 -10.91 -0.87 -1.49
CA LEU A 154 -11.87 -0.26 -0.56
C LEU A 154 -11.70 1.26 -0.48
N LEU A 155 -10.48 1.77 -0.63
CA LEU A 155 -10.17 3.20 -0.58
C LEU A 155 -10.35 3.91 -1.93
N GLN A 156 -10.46 3.16 -3.03
CA GLN A 156 -10.92 3.71 -4.30
C GLN A 156 -12.36 4.22 -4.15
N SER A 157 -12.50 5.54 -4.19
CA SER A 157 -13.77 6.23 -4.04
C SER A 157 -14.77 5.78 -5.12
N PRO A 158 -16.09 5.64 -4.81
CA PRO A 158 -17.11 5.35 -5.80
C PRO A 158 -17.13 6.34 -6.96
N ALA A 159 -16.72 7.59 -6.72
CA ALA A 159 -16.58 8.62 -7.75
C ALA A 159 -15.55 8.26 -8.83
N ASP A 160 -14.50 7.49 -8.50
CA ASP A 160 -13.52 6.96 -9.46
C ASP A 160 -14.03 5.70 -10.19
N ARG A 161 -15.15 5.10 -9.75
CA ARG A 161 -15.74 3.89 -10.35
C ARG A 161 -16.88 4.15 -11.32
N ALA A 162 -17.30 5.40 -11.50
CA ALA A 162 -18.37 5.74 -12.44
C ALA A 162 -17.88 5.49 -13.87
N PRO A 163 -18.44 4.50 -14.60
CA PRO A 163 -18.10 4.27 -16.00
C PRO A 163 -18.66 5.45 -16.80
N GLY A 164 -17.79 6.37 -17.20
CA GLY A 164 -18.19 7.63 -17.85
C GLY A 164 -17.81 8.89 -17.10
N ALA A 165 -16.97 8.83 -16.05
CA ALA A 165 -16.12 9.96 -15.69
C ALA A 165 -15.09 10.19 -16.81
N ASP A 166 -15.61 10.62 -17.95
CA ASP A 166 -14.87 11.20 -19.04
C ASP A 166 -14.00 12.27 -18.39
N TYR A 167 -12.69 12.03 -18.37
CA TYR A 167 -11.71 13.07 -18.15
C TYR A 167 -11.87 14.00 -19.35
N LYS A 168 -12.94 14.79 -19.37
CA LYS A 168 -12.97 16.02 -20.13
C LYS A 168 -11.74 16.74 -19.64
N THR A 169 -10.77 16.77 -20.54
CA THR A 169 -9.62 17.63 -20.49
C THR A 169 -10.11 18.92 -19.85
N VAL A 170 -9.49 19.27 -18.73
CA VAL A 170 -9.41 20.67 -18.36
C VAL A 170 -8.50 21.28 -19.42
N ASP A 171 -9.04 21.39 -20.64
CA ASP A 171 -8.55 22.31 -21.63
C ASP A 171 -8.82 23.67 -21.01
N GLN A 172 -7.71 24.31 -20.66
CA GLN A 172 -7.47 25.72 -20.93
C GLN A 172 -8.76 26.55 -20.99
N HIS A 173 -9.16 27.09 -19.85
CA HIS A 173 -9.79 28.40 -19.86
C HIS A 173 -8.89 29.37 -19.11
N ASP A 174 -8.18 30.15 -19.92
CA ASP A 174 -7.95 31.59 -19.79
C ASP A 174 -7.77 32.13 -18.36
N VAL A 175 -6.49 32.33 -17.99
CA VAL A 175 -6.01 33.62 -17.42
C VAL A 175 -4.59 33.86 -17.93
#